data_AF-A0A9N9MIY1-F1
#
_entry.id   AF-A0A9N9MIY1-F1
#
_cell.length_a   1.000
_cell.length_b   1.000
_cell.length_c   1.000
_cell.angle_alpha   90.00
_cell.angle_beta   90.00
_cell.angle_gamma   90.00
#
_symmetry.space_group_name_H-M   'P 1'
#
loop_
_entity.id
_entity.type
_entity.pdbx_description
1 polymer ?
#
loop_
_entity_poly.entity_id
_entity_poly.type
_entity_poly.pdbx_seq_one_letter_code
_entity_poly.pdbx_strand_id
1 'polypeptide(L)'
;MEMAFFKVAGKFNDGSGLVDILVQAEALAGGSMNSFLDSKHFNRCRRLHPLTAAALQILHFQQYLSSNITSPEAMDQFLQAQIQNASNSTYDVNEIIELPDTLNRILIGYKEFCRQTLLGEKGKTAQFYYQYCELINLFLRFSRSIRTSIFNMADFFFALNQPNYARWTLLYLSNLIKLYNENSPLVAEFRRGAFGIRRTKANFARSPVDLTLEQTINADASNQLIDNLAVSSISARQRWALSYSTIKENIGLTKKDDTSHSLQKSNIKKDKKSLDNIIEAMKNTMTIDENFLFNISTGKAASGDD
;
A
#
# COMPACT_ATOMS: atom_id res chain seq x y z
N MET A 1 -9.07 -9.93 -1.78
CA MET A 1 -9.12 -8.68 -2.60
C MET A 1 -7.77 -7.98 -2.67
N GLU A 2 -7.04 -7.80 -1.56
CA GLU A 2 -5.73 -7.10 -1.58
C GLU A 2 -4.70 -7.75 -2.54
N MET A 3 -4.53 -9.08 -2.52
CA MET A 3 -3.65 -9.76 -3.48
C MET A 3 -4.07 -9.58 -4.95
N ALA A 4 -5.38 -9.58 -5.23
CA ALA A 4 -5.89 -9.34 -6.57
C ALA A 4 -5.57 -7.91 -7.03
N PHE A 5 -5.62 -6.95 -6.11
CA PHE A 5 -5.25 -5.57 -6.40
C PHE A 5 -3.76 -5.43 -6.69
N PHE A 6 -2.89 -6.13 -5.96
CA PHE A 6 -1.47 -6.15 -6.34
C PHE A 6 -1.26 -6.76 -7.72
N LYS A 7 -2.04 -7.77 -8.11
CA LYS A 7 -1.94 -8.35 -9.46
C LYS A 7 -2.36 -7.36 -10.55
N VAL A 8 -3.35 -6.51 -10.25
CA VAL A 8 -3.73 -5.34 -11.08
C VAL A 8 -2.55 -4.37 -11.18
N ALA A 9 -1.93 -3.98 -10.06
CA ALA A 9 -0.76 -3.10 -10.05
C ALA A 9 0.48 -3.70 -10.75
N GLY A 10 0.70 -5.00 -10.63
CA GLY A 10 1.74 -5.73 -11.33
C GLY A 10 1.53 -5.68 -12.84
N LYS A 11 0.34 -6.03 -13.32
CA LYS A 11 -0.02 -5.93 -14.74
C LYS A 11 0.10 -4.51 -15.29
N PHE A 12 -0.31 -3.50 -14.51
CA PHE A 12 -0.19 -2.09 -14.93
C PHE A 12 1.26 -1.70 -15.18
N ASN A 13 2.21 -2.24 -14.40
CA ASN A 13 3.63 -1.92 -14.50
C ASN A 13 4.44 -2.92 -15.34
N ASP A 14 3.82 -3.93 -15.93
CA ASP A 14 4.54 -4.91 -16.71
C ASP A 14 5.17 -4.22 -17.94
N GLY A 15 6.47 -4.40 -18.14
CA GLY A 15 7.22 -3.72 -19.20
C GLY A 15 7.50 -2.22 -18.99
N SER A 16 7.08 -1.59 -17.89
CA SER A 16 7.33 -0.15 -17.67
C SER A 16 8.78 0.17 -17.26
N GLY A 17 9.53 -0.82 -16.78
CA GLY A 17 10.87 -0.64 -16.20
C GLY A 17 10.85 -0.33 -14.71
N LEU A 18 9.67 -0.16 -14.09
CA LEU A 18 9.55 0.08 -12.65
C LEU A 18 10.13 -1.09 -11.82
N VAL A 19 9.91 -2.33 -12.26
CA VAL A 19 10.44 -3.51 -11.57
C VAL A 19 11.97 -3.57 -11.67
N ASP A 20 12.54 -3.18 -12.81
CA ASP A 20 13.98 -3.11 -12.99
C ASP A 20 14.61 -2.03 -12.08
N ILE A 21 13.95 -0.89 -11.93
CA ILE A 21 14.35 0.15 -10.95
C ILE A 21 14.37 -0.41 -9.53
N LEU A 22 13.38 -1.23 -9.14
CA LEU A 22 13.39 -1.88 -7.82
C LEU A 22 14.55 -2.85 -7.64
N VAL A 23 15.00 -3.49 -8.72
CA VAL A 23 16.16 -4.37 -8.69
C VAL A 23 17.46 -3.58 -8.62
N GLN A 24 17.60 -2.51 -9.41
CA GLN A 24 18.73 -1.58 -9.36
C GLN A 24 18.87 -0.91 -7.98
N ALA A 25 17.76 -0.58 -7.34
CA ALA A 25 17.73 0.00 -6.00
C ALA A 25 18.00 -1.02 -4.86
N GLU A 26 18.25 -2.29 -5.20
CA GLU A 26 18.37 -3.43 -4.27
C GLU A 26 17.13 -3.64 -3.37
N ALA A 27 15.98 -3.07 -3.75
CA ALA A 27 14.72 -3.23 -3.03
C ALA A 27 14.03 -4.57 -3.35
N LEU A 28 14.35 -5.13 -4.52
CA LEU A 28 13.85 -6.41 -5.02
C LEU A 28 15.02 -7.24 -5.59
N ALA A 29 15.05 -8.54 -5.32
CA ALA A 29 16.03 -9.42 -5.97
C ALA A 29 15.63 -9.70 -7.43
N GLY A 30 16.59 -9.78 -8.35
CA GLY A 30 16.32 -10.06 -9.77
C GLY A 30 15.51 -11.34 -10.00
N GLY A 31 15.79 -12.42 -9.25
CA GLY A 31 15.01 -13.67 -9.31
C GLY A 31 13.57 -13.55 -8.79
N SER A 32 13.18 -12.40 -8.24
CA SER A 32 11.85 -12.15 -7.67
C SER A 32 10.94 -11.28 -8.53
N MET A 33 11.39 -10.79 -9.70
CA MET A 33 10.61 -9.90 -10.58
C MET A 33 9.24 -10.47 -10.93
N ASN A 34 9.19 -11.66 -11.55
CA ASN A 34 7.93 -12.30 -11.96
C ASN A 34 7.03 -12.59 -10.74
N SER A 35 7.61 -13.01 -9.62
CA SER A 35 6.84 -13.26 -8.40
C SER A 35 6.21 -12.00 -7.80
N PHE A 36 6.82 -10.83 -8.05
CA PHE A 36 6.32 -9.53 -7.63
C PHE A 36 5.18 -9.07 -8.56
N LEU A 37 5.38 -9.14 -9.88
CA LEU A 37 4.36 -8.82 -10.89
C LEU A 37 3.11 -9.71 -10.74
N ASP A 38 3.30 -11.01 -10.56
CA ASP A 38 2.22 -11.99 -10.33
C ASP A 38 1.57 -11.86 -8.94
N SER A 39 2.15 -11.04 -8.05
CA SER A 39 1.69 -10.86 -6.67
C SER A 39 1.67 -12.14 -5.84
N LYS A 40 2.65 -13.03 -6.06
CA LYS A 40 2.80 -14.30 -5.32
C LYS A 40 3.17 -14.09 -3.86
N HIS A 41 3.84 -12.99 -3.53
CA HIS A 41 4.30 -12.69 -2.17
C HIS A 41 3.63 -11.44 -1.60
N PHE A 42 2.51 -11.64 -0.91
CA PHE A 42 1.68 -10.58 -0.33
C PHE A 42 2.48 -9.53 0.47
N ASN A 43 3.28 -9.95 1.45
CA ASN A 43 4.04 -9.02 2.30
C ASN A 43 5.03 -8.17 1.51
N ARG A 44 5.60 -8.73 0.44
CA ARG A 44 6.53 -8.00 -0.44
C ARG A 44 5.79 -6.95 -1.25
N CYS A 45 4.67 -7.31 -1.87
CA CYS A 45 3.82 -6.40 -2.64
C CYS A 45 3.27 -5.26 -1.75
N ARG A 46 2.78 -5.61 -0.57
CA ARG A 46 2.26 -4.66 0.43
C ARG A 46 3.30 -3.65 0.90
N ARG A 47 4.57 -4.02 0.90
CA ARG A 47 5.68 -3.13 1.25
C ARG A 47 6.14 -2.29 0.06
N LEU A 48 6.49 -2.93 -1.05
CA LEU A 48 7.20 -2.26 -2.15
C LEU A 48 6.30 -1.36 -3.01
N HIS A 49 5.04 -1.73 -3.26
CA HIS A 49 4.16 -0.87 -4.07
C HIS A 49 3.94 0.52 -3.45
N PRO A 50 3.55 0.64 -2.16
CA PRO A 50 3.46 1.94 -1.50
C PRO A 50 4.78 2.70 -1.45
N LEU A 51 5.90 1.99 -1.20
CA LEU A 51 7.22 2.62 -1.16
C LEU A 51 7.62 3.23 -2.51
N THR A 52 7.31 2.52 -3.60
CA THR A 52 7.58 2.99 -4.97
C THR A 52 6.68 4.17 -5.33
N ALA A 53 5.40 4.11 -4.98
CA ALA A 53 4.47 5.22 -5.20
C ALA A 53 4.89 6.46 -4.39
N ALA A 54 5.38 6.28 -3.17
CA ALA A 54 5.94 7.37 -2.37
C ALA A 54 7.19 8.00 -3.04
N ALA A 55 8.11 7.18 -3.56
CA ALA A 55 9.28 7.67 -4.29
C ALA A 55 8.87 8.55 -5.49
N LEU A 56 7.92 8.07 -6.31
CA LEU A 56 7.38 8.80 -7.45
C LEU A 56 6.68 10.10 -7.03
N GLN A 57 5.87 10.08 -5.97
CA GLN A 57 5.19 11.28 -5.46
C GLN A 57 6.18 12.31 -4.90
N ILE A 58 7.27 11.87 -4.25
CA ILE A 58 8.36 12.74 -3.78
C ILE A 58 9.02 13.44 -4.98
N LEU A 59 9.42 12.68 -6.01
CA LEU A 59 10.02 13.26 -7.21
C LEU A 59 9.07 14.22 -7.93
N HIS A 60 7.80 13.85 -8.02
CA HIS A 60 6.74 14.68 -8.61
C HIS A 60 6.51 15.97 -7.83
N PHE A 61 6.53 15.92 -6.50
CA PHE A 61 6.44 17.11 -5.65
C PHE A 61 7.67 18.00 -5.76
N GLN A 62 8.88 17.41 -5.82
CA GLN A 62 10.11 18.15 -6.07
C GLN A 62 10.05 18.91 -7.40
N GLN A 63 9.57 18.27 -8.48
CA GLN A 63 9.36 18.92 -9.77
C GLN A 63 8.37 20.08 -9.70
N TYR A 64 7.26 19.91 -8.97
CA TYR A 64 6.28 20.97 -8.74
C TYR A 64 6.90 22.19 -8.04
N LEU A 65 7.69 21.95 -6.98
CA LEU A 65 8.36 23.00 -6.22
C LEU A 65 9.34 23.78 -7.10
N SER A 66 10.22 23.07 -7.82
CA SER A 66 11.18 23.66 -8.75
C SER A 66 10.52 24.49 -9.85
N SER A 67 9.31 24.13 -10.27
CA SER A 67 8.56 24.86 -11.31
C SER A 67 7.82 26.10 -10.80
N ASN A 68 7.52 26.18 -9.49
CA ASN A 68 6.68 27.22 -8.89
C ASN A 68 7.44 28.09 -7.86
N ILE A 69 8.74 28.33 -8.09
CA ILE A 69 9.60 29.34 -7.44
C ILE A 69 10.20 28.93 -6.08
N THR A 70 9.65 27.92 -5.38
CA THR A 70 10.21 27.50 -4.07
C THR A 70 11.16 26.32 -4.25
N SER A 71 12.43 26.45 -3.85
CA SER A 71 13.33 25.30 -3.88
C SER A 71 12.88 24.23 -2.87
N PRO A 72 13.07 22.93 -3.15
CA PRO A 72 12.79 21.86 -2.19
C PRO A 72 13.42 22.09 -0.81
N GLU A 73 14.65 22.63 -0.79
CA GLU A 73 15.41 22.92 0.43
C GLU A 73 14.77 24.06 1.24
N ALA A 74 14.28 25.11 0.57
CA ALA A 74 13.59 26.21 1.22
C ALA A 74 12.25 25.74 1.84
N MET A 75 11.56 24.81 1.17
CA MET A 75 10.34 24.18 1.70
C MET A 75 10.62 23.35 2.95
N ASP A 76 11.68 22.53 2.91
CA ASP A 76 12.07 21.70 4.04
C ASP A 76 12.41 22.57 5.27
N GLN A 77 13.14 23.68 5.07
CA GLN A 77 13.42 24.63 6.15
C GLN A 77 12.15 25.25 6.72
N PHE A 78 11.21 25.65 5.85
CA PHE A 78 9.92 26.18 6.28
C PHE A 78 9.13 25.16 7.11
N LEU A 79 9.00 23.92 6.63
CA LEU A 79 8.28 22.85 7.33
C LEU A 79 8.95 22.51 8.68
N GLN A 80 10.28 22.46 8.73
CA GLN A 80 11.00 22.23 9.99
C GLN A 80 10.74 23.34 11.02
N ALA A 81 10.72 24.60 10.60
CA ALA A 81 10.36 25.71 11.47
C ALA A 81 8.92 25.59 11.99
N GLN A 82 7.96 25.21 11.13
CA GLN A 82 6.57 24.97 11.55
C GLN A 82 6.45 23.80 12.54
N ILE A 83 7.15 22.69 12.30
CA ILE A 83 7.16 21.52 13.20
C ILE A 83 7.74 21.88 14.57
N GLN A 84 8.84 22.65 14.62
CA GLN A 84 9.43 23.11 15.88
C GLN A 84 8.43 23.98 16.67
N ASN A 85 7.70 24.87 15.98
CA ASN A 85 6.68 25.71 16.61
C ASN A 85 5.47 24.88 17.12
N ALA A 86 5.05 23.86 16.37
CA ALA A 86 3.92 22.99 16.72
C ALA A 86 4.24 21.93 17.80
N SER A 87 5.52 21.61 18.03
CA SER A 87 5.94 20.63 19.04
C SER A 87 5.61 21.03 20.48
N ASN A 88 5.16 22.27 20.69
CA ASN A 88 4.72 22.82 21.97
C ASN A 88 3.18 22.82 22.14
N SER A 89 2.44 22.31 21.16
CA SER A 89 0.97 22.33 21.11
C SER A 89 0.39 20.94 21.39
N THR A 90 -0.62 20.86 22.26
CA THR A 90 -1.43 19.64 22.41
C THR A 90 -2.73 19.85 21.64
N TYR A 91 -2.97 19.06 20.59
CA TYR A 91 -4.17 19.18 19.77
C TYR A 91 -5.27 18.24 20.28
N ASP A 92 -6.51 18.73 20.38
CA ASP A 92 -7.69 17.87 20.56
C ASP A 92 -8.04 17.18 19.24
N VAL A 93 -8.57 15.96 19.30
CA VAL A 93 -9.00 15.16 18.13
C VAL A 93 -10.10 15.86 17.31
N ASN A 94 -10.82 16.80 17.91
CA ASN A 94 -11.88 17.58 17.26
C ASN A 94 -11.46 19.01 16.91
N GLU A 95 -10.21 19.38 17.15
CA GLU A 95 -9.71 20.73 16.88
C GLU A 95 -9.54 20.94 15.38
N ILE A 96 -10.12 22.02 14.86
CA ILE A 96 -9.94 22.42 13.46
C ILE A 96 -8.58 23.09 13.36
N ILE A 97 -7.65 22.44 12.66
CA ILE A 97 -6.32 22.99 12.42
C ILE A 97 -6.37 23.88 11.18
N GLU A 98 -6.23 25.18 11.38
CA GLU A 98 -5.99 26.12 10.27
C GLU A 98 -4.54 25.99 9.81
N LEU A 99 -4.36 25.65 8.53
CA LEU A 99 -3.04 25.57 7.92
C LEU A 99 -2.56 26.99 7.59
N PRO A 100 -1.26 27.30 7.79
CA PRO A 100 -0.69 28.56 7.33
C PRO A 100 -1.00 28.82 5.85
N ASP A 101 -1.34 30.05 5.48
CA ASP A 101 -1.74 30.44 4.11
C ASP A 101 -0.76 29.94 3.05
N THR A 102 0.54 30.05 3.33
CA THR A 102 1.60 29.57 2.47
C THR A 102 1.45 28.06 2.19
N LEU A 103 1.27 27.26 3.24
CA LEU A 103 1.10 25.80 3.13
C LEU A 103 -0.19 25.46 2.38
N ASN A 104 -1.28 26.18 2.64
CA ASN A 104 -2.54 25.98 1.92
C ASN A 104 -2.39 26.25 0.41
N ARG A 105 -1.72 27.35 0.03
CA ARG A 105 -1.44 27.67 -1.39
C ARG A 105 -0.60 26.60 -2.08
N ILE A 106 0.44 26.10 -1.40
CA ILE A 106 1.30 25.01 -1.91
C ILE A 106 0.48 23.74 -2.13
N LEU A 107 -0.37 23.36 -1.16
CA LEU A 107 -1.20 22.16 -1.29
C LEU A 107 -2.24 22.28 -2.40
N ILE A 108 -2.87 23.44 -2.56
CA ILE A 108 -3.80 23.72 -3.67
C ILE A 108 -3.06 23.68 -5.00
N GLY A 109 -1.92 24.36 -5.11
CA GLY A 109 -1.12 24.36 -6.33
C GLY A 109 -0.60 22.97 -6.71
N TYR A 110 -0.20 22.16 -5.71
CA TYR A 110 0.22 20.79 -5.98
C TYR A 110 -0.94 19.91 -6.44
N LYS A 111 -2.14 20.05 -5.86
CA LYS A 111 -3.34 19.35 -6.34
C LYS A 111 -3.62 19.68 -7.81
N GLU A 112 -3.48 20.94 -8.19
CA GLU A 112 -3.64 21.35 -9.58
C GLU A 112 -2.54 20.76 -10.48
N PHE A 113 -1.29 20.75 -10.03
CA PHE A 113 -0.18 20.11 -10.75
C PHE A 113 -0.40 18.60 -10.96
N CYS A 114 -0.97 17.91 -9.97
CA CYS A 114 -1.37 16.51 -10.09
C CYS A 114 -2.46 16.31 -11.15
N ARG A 115 -3.46 17.21 -11.19
CA ARG A 115 -4.53 17.20 -12.19
C ARG A 115 -3.97 17.39 -13.60
N GLN A 116 -3.10 18.38 -13.80
CA GLN A 116 -2.41 18.63 -15.08
C GLN A 116 -1.60 17.41 -15.53
N THR A 117 -0.89 16.77 -14.60
CA THR A 117 -0.12 15.54 -14.89
C THR A 117 -1.02 14.39 -15.35
N LEU A 118 -2.17 14.18 -14.70
CA LEU A 118 -3.15 13.18 -15.12
C LEU A 118 -3.77 13.46 -16.50
N LEU A 119 -3.86 14.73 -16.90
CA LEU A 119 -4.27 15.13 -18.25
C LEU A 119 -3.17 14.98 -19.30
N GLY A 120 -1.93 14.66 -18.90
CA GLY A 120 -0.80 14.53 -19.82
C GLY A 120 -0.05 15.84 -20.08
N GLU A 121 -0.43 16.95 -19.44
CA GLU A 121 0.20 18.26 -19.63
C GLU A 121 1.66 18.31 -19.12
N LYS A 122 2.10 17.31 -18.34
CA LYS A 122 3.48 17.16 -17.84
C LYS A 122 4.24 16.02 -18.54
N GLY A 123 3.75 15.59 -19.69
CA GLY A 123 4.32 14.52 -20.50
C GLY A 123 3.72 13.14 -20.21
N LYS A 124 3.75 12.27 -21.24
CA LYS A 124 3.13 10.93 -21.19
C LYS A 124 3.75 10.02 -20.13
N THR A 125 5.06 10.13 -19.94
CA THR A 125 5.78 9.36 -18.92
C THR A 125 5.31 9.75 -17.51
N ALA A 126 5.27 11.06 -17.19
CA ALA A 126 4.77 11.52 -15.90
C ALA A 126 3.31 11.10 -15.67
N GLN A 127 2.46 11.22 -16.68
CA GLN A 127 1.06 10.78 -16.63
C GLN A 127 0.95 9.30 -16.24
N PHE A 128 1.67 8.40 -16.92
CA PHE A 128 1.63 6.96 -16.66
C PHE A 128 2.02 6.60 -15.22
N TYR A 129 3.16 7.12 -14.74
CA TYR A 129 3.61 6.80 -13.37
C TYR A 129 2.74 7.47 -12.30
N TYR A 130 2.14 8.62 -12.60
CA TYR A 130 1.20 9.24 -11.69
C TYR A 130 -0.14 8.49 -11.65
N GLN A 131 -0.60 7.87 -12.75
CA GLN A 131 -1.72 6.92 -12.73
C GLN A 131 -1.42 5.71 -11.86
N TYR A 132 -0.19 5.17 -11.90
CA TYR A 132 0.23 4.14 -10.96
C TYR A 132 0.17 4.62 -9.50
N CYS A 133 0.61 5.85 -9.21
CA CYS A 133 0.45 6.44 -7.88
C CYS A 133 -1.02 6.48 -7.42
N GLU A 134 -1.94 6.86 -8.31
CA GLU A 134 -3.39 6.86 -8.00
C GLU A 134 -3.94 5.45 -7.76
N LEU A 135 -3.47 4.46 -8.54
CA LEU A 135 -3.79 3.06 -8.31
C LEU A 135 -3.34 2.60 -6.91
N ILE A 136 -2.12 2.94 -6.51
CA ILE A 136 -1.63 2.58 -5.16
C ILE A 136 -2.33 3.38 -4.05
N ASN A 137 -2.66 4.65 -4.28
CA ASN A 137 -3.47 5.45 -3.36
C ASN A 137 -4.84 4.81 -3.15
N LEU A 138 -5.47 4.29 -4.22
CA LEU A 138 -6.72 3.56 -4.13
C LEU A 138 -6.58 2.30 -3.26
N PHE A 139 -5.50 1.54 -3.43
CA PHE A 139 -5.20 0.41 -2.55
C PHE A 139 -5.04 0.83 -1.09
N LEU A 140 -4.26 1.87 -0.80
CA LEU A 140 -4.03 2.33 0.57
C LEU A 140 -5.33 2.77 1.23
N ARG A 141 -6.19 3.46 0.46
CA ARG A 141 -7.51 3.84 0.94
C ARG A 141 -8.40 2.62 1.17
N PHE A 142 -8.40 1.62 0.29
CA PHE A 142 -9.11 0.35 0.52
C PHE A 142 -8.62 -0.39 1.77
N SER A 143 -7.30 -0.51 1.96
CA SER A 143 -6.72 -1.17 3.14
C SER A 143 -7.10 -0.43 4.44
N ARG A 144 -7.21 0.90 4.38
CA ARG A 144 -7.78 1.70 5.48
C ARG A 144 -9.29 1.50 5.63
N SER A 145 -10.01 1.34 4.53
CA SER A 145 -11.46 1.23 4.50
C SER A 145 -11.98 -0.05 5.14
N ILE A 146 -11.20 -1.13 5.11
CA ILE A 146 -11.46 -2.33 5.92
C ILE A 146 -11.66 -1.97 7.41
N ARG A 147 -11.10 -0.84 7.85
CA ARG A 147 -11.27 -0.31 9.20
C ARG A 147 -12.38 0.73 9.32
N THR A 148 -12.82 1.35 8.22
CA THR A 148 -13.67 2.56 8.24
C THR A 148 -14.88 2.60 7.28
N SER A 149 -14.86 2.09 6.04
CA SER A 149 -16.04 2.06 5.11
C SER A 149 -15.80 1.39 3.72
N ILE A 150 -16.75 1.54 2.79
CA ILE A 150 -16.87 0.91 1.45
C ILE A 150 -16.00 1.64 0.40
N PHE A 151 -15.43 0.89 -0.57
CA PHE A 151 -14.55 1.39 -1.63
C PHE A 151 -14.91 0.88 -3.03
N ASN A 152 -14.68 1.70 -4.06
CA ASN A 152 -14.86 1.32 -5.47
C ASN A 152 -13.50 0.98 -6.11
N MET A 153 -13.29 -0.30 -6.45
CA MET A 153 -12.13 -0.81 -7.19
C MET A 153 -12.53 -1.64 -8.42
N ALA A 154 -13.85 -1.73 -8.71
CA ALA A 154 -14.38 -2.66 -9.69
C ALA A 154 -13.84 -2.37 -11.10
N ASP A 155 -13.71 -1.09 -11.45
CA ASP A 155 -13.26 -0.63 -12.76
C ASP A 155 -11.85 -1.11 -13.08
N PHE A 156 -10.94 -1.05 -12.09
CA PHE A 156 -9.56 -1.53 -12.26
C PHE A 156 -9.48 -3.05 -12.38
N PHE A 157 -10.31 -3.79 -11.63
CA PHE A 157 -10.38 -5.24 -11.80
C PHE A 157 -10.86 -5.63 -13.20
N PHE A 158 -11.83 -4.89 -13.74
CA PHE A 158 -12.31 -5.12 -15.10
C PHE A 158 -11.22 -4.79 -16.13
N ALA A 159 -10.68 -3.57 -16.08
CA ALA A 159 -9.70 -3.06 -17.04
C ALA A 159 -8.41 -3.91 -17.09
N LEU A 160 -7.95 -4.42 -15.94
CA LEU A 160 -6.68 -5.18 -15.85
C LEU A 160 -6.90 -6.70 -15.79
N ASN A 161 -7.99 -7.16 -16.42
CA ASN A 161 -8.32 -8.56 -16.66
C ASN A 161 -8.29 -9.39 -15.36
N GLN A 162 -9.10 -8.97 -14.39
CA GLN A 162 -9.48 -9.69 -13.18
C GLN A 162 -11.01 -9.85 -13.11
N PRO A 163 -11.65 -10.51 -14.11
CA PRO A 163 -13.10 -10.51 -14.30
C PRO A 163 -13.87 -11.11 -13.12
N ASN A 164 -13.30 -12.14 -12.47
CA ASN A 164 -13.88 -12.72 -11.27
C ASN A 164 -14.00 -11.69 -10.14
N TYR A 165 -12.93 -10.92 -9.89
CA TYR A 165 -12.93 -9.89 -8.86
C TYR A 165 -13.83 -8.72 -9.24
N ALA A 166 -13.88 -8.32 -10.51
CA ALA A 166 -14.81 -7.29 -10.98
C ALA A 166 -16.26 -7.69 -10.69
N ARG A 167 -16.66 -8.91 -11.11
CA ARG A 167 -18.02 -9.44 -10.91
C ARG A 167 -18.40 -9.51 -9.43
N TRP A 168 -17.54 -10.10 -8.59
CA TRP A 168 -17.83 -10.26 -7.17
C TRP A 168 -17.81 -8.92 -6.41
N THR A 169 -16.97 -7.97 -6.82
CA THR A 169 -16.94 -6.62 -6.24
C THR A 169 -18.23 -5.88 -6.54
N LEU A 170 -18.75 -5.97 -7.77
CA LEU A 170 -20.03 -5.36 -8.14
C LEU A 170 -21.21 -5.99 -7.37
N LEU A 171 -21.23 -7.32 -7.22
CA LEU A 171 -22.26 -7.99 -6.42
C LEU A 171 -22.18 -7.56 -4.94
N TYR A 172 -20.97 -7.49 -4.39
CA TYR A 172 -20.75 -7.02 -3.01
C TYR A 172 -21.24 -5.58 -2.83
N LEU A 173 -20.92 -4.68 -3.76
CA LEU A 173 -21.39 -3.29 -3.73
C LEU A 173 -22.92 -3.21 -3.84
N SER A 174 -23.53 -4.00 -4.72
CA SER A 174 -25.00 -4.08 -4.86
C SER A 174 -25.66 -4.51 -3.54
N ASN A 175 -25.11 -5.51 -2.85
CA ASN A 175 -25.59 -5.93 -1.54
C ASN A 175 -25.47 -4.82 -0.49
N LEU A 176 -24.37 -4.07 -0.49
CA LEU A 176 -24.18 -2.94 0.44
C LEU A 176 -25.18 -1.80 0.16
N ILE A 177 -25.46 -1.49 -1.11
CA ILE A 177 -26.48 -0.51 -1.51
C ILE A 177 -27.87 -0.98 -1.05
N LYS A 178 -28.18 -2.26 -1.22
CA LYS A 178 -29.45 -2.84 -0.77
C LYS A 178 -29.60 -2.71 0.75
N LEU A 179 -28.57 -3.07 1.52
CA LEU A 179 -28.56 -2.91 2.98
C LEU A 179 -28.78 -1.46 3.42
N TYR A 180 -28.21 -0.51 2.68
CA TYR A 180 -28.42 0.92 2.90
C TYR A 180 -29.88 1.33 2.64
N ASN A 181 -30.43 0.96 1.48
CA ASN A 181 -31.79 1.30 1.07
C ASN A 181 -32.86 0.67 1.98
N GLU A 182 -32.59 -0.52 2.53
CA GLU A 182 -33.47 -1.23 3.45
C GLU A 182 -33.37 -0.72 4.90
N ASN A 183 -32.60 0.35 5.17
CA ASN A 183 -32.37 0.89 6.51
C ASN A 183 -31.94 -0.18 7.53
N SER A 184 -31.13 -1.15 7.08
CA SER A 184 -30.68 -2.24 7.94
C SER A 184 -29.91 -1.72 9.16
N PRO A 185 -30.13 -2.27 10.37
CA PRO A 185 -29.35 -1.89 11.56
C PRO A 185 -27.84 -2.16 11.37
N LEU A 186 -27.47 -3.07 10.46
CA LEU A 186 -26.09 -3.35 10.09
C LEU A 186 -25.36 -2.12 9.51
N VAL A 187 -26.09 -1.19 8.89
CA VAL A 187 -25.49 0.06 8.36
C VAL A 187 -24.87 0.88 9.48
N ALA A 188 -25.51 0.94 10.65
CA ALA A 188 -24.99 1.66 11.81
C ALA A 188 -23.72 0.98 12.39
N GLU A 189 -23.69 -0.36 12.40
CA GLU A 189 -22.50 -1.13 12.80
C GLU A 189 -21.34 -0.95 11.81
N PHE A 190 -21.63 -0.98 10.51
CA PHE A 190 -20.65 -0.74 9.46
C PHE A 190 -20.05 0.66 9.53
N ARG A 191 -20.85 1.71 9.80
CA ARG A 191 -20.36 3.07 10.04
C ARG A 191 -19.47 3.17 11.30
N ARG A 192 -19.67 2.30 12.28
CA ARG A 192 -18.79 2.14 13.46
C ARG A 192 -17.54 1.29 13.16
N GLY A 193 -17.35 0.90 11.90
CA GLY A 193 -16.18 0.17 11.41
C GLY A 193 -16.20 -1.32 11.73
N ALA A 194 -17.39 -1.93 11.91
CA ALA A 194 -17.55 -3.36 12.19
C ALA A 194 -17.13 -4.30 11.02
N PHE A 195 -16.43 -3.79 10.00
CA PHE A 195 -15.92 -4.55 8.85
C PHE A 195 -14.68 -5.41 9.16
N GLY A 196 -13.95 -5.12 10.24
CA GLY A 196 -12.68 -5.78 10.56
C GLY A 196 -12.68 -6.45 11.93
N ILE A 197 -11.97 -7.58 12.03
CA ILE A 197 -11.76 -8.30 13.29
C ILE A 197 -10.57 -7.70 14.03
N ARG A 198 -10.73 -7.52 15.35
CA ARG A 198 -9.68 -7.01 16.23
C ARG A 198 -9.18 -8.15 17.12
N ARG A 199 -7.91 -8.53 16.97
CA ARG A 199 -7.25 -9.57 17.78
C ARG A 199 -6.60 -9.02 19.06
N THR A 200 -6.22 -7.74 19.07
CA THR A 200 -5.56 -7.09 20.22
C THR A 200 -6.24 -5.78 20.59
N LYS A 201 -6.06 -5.32 21.83
CA LYS A 201 -6.55 -3.99 22.29
C LYS A 201 -5.73 -2.81 21.74
N ALA A 202 -4.78 -3.03 20.83
CA ALA A 202 -4.00 -1.95 20.22
C ALA A 202 -4.87 -1.15 19.24
N ASN A 203 -4.61 0.16 19.15
CA ASN A 203 -5.27 1.02 18.16
C ASN A 203 -4.88 0.57 16.75
N PHE A 204 -5.80 0.71 15.79
CA PHE A 204 -5.61 0.30 14.38
C PHE A 204 -5.32 -1.20 14.14
N ALA A 205 -5.56 -2.07 15.12
CA ALA A 205 -5.33 -3.52 15.02
C ALA A 205 -6.43 -4.32 14.31
N ARG A 206 -7.38 -3.66 13.62
CA ARG A 206 -8.43 -4.33 12.84
C ARG A 206 -7.85 -4.88 11.54
N SER A 207 -8.18 -6.14 11.25
CA SER A 207 -7.78 -6.86 10.03
C SER A 207 -9.00 -7.43 9.31
N PRO A 208 -8.92 -7.69 7.99
CA PRO A 208 -9.98 -8.40 7.27
C PRO A 208 -10.32 -9.73 7.94
N VAL A 209 -11.58 -10.12 7.88
CA VAL A 209 -12.06 -11.42 8.40
C VAL A 209 -11.26 -12.57 7.78
N ASP A 210 -11.10 -12.55 6.46
CA ASP A 210 -10.38 -13.57 5.68
C ASP A 210 -8.92 -13.72 6.15
N LEU A 211 -8.18 -12.62 6.22
CA LEU A 211 -6.79 -12.61 6.72
C LEU A 211 -6.70 -13.07 8.18
N THR A 212 -7.70 -12.72 9.00
CA THR A 212 -7.75 -13.16 10.40
C THR A 212 -7.95 -14.67 10.47
N LEU A 213 -8.85 -15.21 9.64
CA LEU A 213 -9.10 -16.64 9.56
C LEU A 213 -7.87 -17.39 9.05
N GLU A 214 -7.16 -16.83 8.05
CA GLU A 214 -5.88 -17.35 7.57
C GLU A 214 -4.80 -17.39 8.66
N GLN A 215 -4.66 -16.31 9.44
CA GLN A 215 -3.63 -16.17 10.47
C GLN A 215 -3.95 -16.86 11.80
N THR A 216 -5.19 -17.32 11.97
CA THR A 216 -5.64 -18.01 13.19
C THR A 216 -6.01 -19.44 12.85
N ILE A 217 -7.28 -19.68 12.51
CA ILE A 217 -7.86 -21.00 12.31
C ILE A 217 -7.09 -21.77 11.24
N ASN A 218 -6.79 -21.18 10.08
CA ASN A 218 -6.07 -21.89 9.03
C ASN A 218 -4.57 -22.02 9.34
N ALA A 219 -3.93 -21.09 10.04
CA ALA A 219 -2.54 -21.24 10.47
C ALA A 219 -2.42 -22.36 11.51
N ASP A 220 -3.35 -22.42 12.45
CA ASP A 220 -3.45 -23.49 13.45
C ASP A 220 -3.80 -24.83 12.79
N ALA A 221 -4.65 -24.83 11.76
CA ALA A 221 -5.01 -26.01 10.99
C ALA A 221 -3.92 -26.43 9.98
N SER A 222 -3.10 -25.52 9.44
CA SER A 222 -2.03 -25.82 8.46
C SER A 222 -0.69 -26.15 9.11
N ASN A 223 -0.47 -25.73 10.36
CA ASN A 223 0.52 -26.37 11.24
C ASN A 223 0.20 -27.86 11.48
N GLN A 224 -0.96 -28.35 11.02
CA GLN A 224 -1.22 -29.76 10.77
C GLN A 224 -0.64 -30.20 9.41
N LEU A 225 0.66 -29.97 9.15
CA LEU A 225 1.44 -30.90 8.33
C LEU A 225 1.63 -32.23 9.10
N ILE A 226 0.49 -32.81 9.47
CA ILE A 226 0.23 -34.23 9.54
C ILE A 226 -0.32 -34.59 8.16
N ASP A 227 0.51 -34.45 7.13
CA ASP A 227 0.28 -35.28 5.95
C ASP A 227 0.74 -36.68 6.36
N ASN A 228 -0.19 -37.43 6.95
CA ASN A 228 -0.16 -38.88 7.17
C ASN A 228 1.05 -39.53 7.90
N LEU A 229 2.00 -38.78 8.48
CA LEU A 229 3.20 -39.32 9.14
C LEU A 229 3.42 -38.89 10.60
N ALA A 230 2.66 -37.91 11.11
CA ALA A 230 3.00 -37.23 12.37
C ALA A 230 2.35 -37.80 13.65
N VAL A 231 1.97 -39.08 13.67
CA VAL A 231 1.46 -39.74 14.90
C VAL A 231 2.33 -40.94 15.34
N SER A 232 3.38 -41.30 14.61
CA SER A 232 4.16 -42.51 14.93
C SER A 232 5.28 -42.32 15.97
N SER A 233 5.80 -41.10 16.18
CA SER A 233 6.92 -40.87 17.12
C SER A 233 6.56 -39.95 18.30
N ILE A 234 7.16 -40.24 19.46
CA ILE A 234 7.02 -39.45 20.69
C ILE A 234 7.48 -38.00 20.47
N SER A 235 8.57 -37.78 19.74
CA SER A 235 9.09 -36.44 19.44
C SER A 235 8.16 -35.62 18.54
N ALA A 236 7.45 -36.26 17.59
CA ALA A 236 6.43 -35.58 16.79
C ALA A 236 5.22 -35.16 17.65
N ARG A 237 4.77 -36.05 18.56
CA ARG A 237 3.70 -35.73 19.52
C ARG A 237 4.09 -34.61 20.49
N GLN A 238 5.34 -34.59 20.95
CA GLN A 238 5.87 -33.50 21.78
C GLN A 238 5.92 -32.17 21.02
N ARG A 239 6.39 -32.16 19.77
CA ARG A 239 6.38 -30.93 18.94
C ARG A 239 4.96 -30.44 18.65
N TRP A 240 4.02 -31.36 18.41
CA TRP A 240 2.60 -31.03 18.25
C TRP A 240 2.00 -30.43 19.54
N ALA A 241 2.23 -31.06 20.70
CA ALA A 241 1.78 -30.56 21.99
C ALA A 241 2.37 -29.18 22.31
N LEU A 242 3.65 -28.96 22.02
CA LEU A 242 4.32 -27.66 22.19
C LEU A 242 3.85 -26.61 21.18
N SER A 243 3.20 -27.00 20.07
CA SER A 243 2.73 -26.08 19.02
C SER A 243 1.34 -25.53 19.28
N TYR A 244 0.52 -26.22 20.09
CA TYR A 244 -0.86 -25.87 20.41
C TYR A 244 -0.95 -24.62 21.30
N SER A 245 -1.77 -23.65 20.92
CA SER A 245 -1.87 -22.33 21.55
C SER A 245 -2.20 -22.39 23.04
N THR A 246 -3.14 -23.25 23.44
CA THR A 246 -3.53 -23.45 24.84
C THR A 246 -2.39 -24.01 25.69
N ILE A 247 -1.57 -24.90 25.13
CA ILE A 247 -0.42 -25.49 25.84
C ILE A 247 0.69 -24.44 25.97
N LYS A 248 0.96 -23.65 24.92
CA LYS A 248 1.92 -22.53 24.96
C LYS A 248 1.55 -21.46 25.97
N GLU A 249 0.27 -21.12 26.11
CA GLU A 249 -0.20 -20.19 27.14
C GLU A 249 0.02 -20.75 28.54
N ASN A 250 -0.33 -22.02 28.77
CA ASN A 250 -0.19 -22.68 30.07
C ASN A 250 1.28 -22.83 30.52
N ILE A 251 2.23 -22.88 29.59
CA ILE A 251 3.68 -22.98 29.89
C ILE A 251 4.43 -21.65 29.72
N GLY A 252 3.72 -20.54 29.50
CA GLY A 252 4.31 -19.20 29.40
C GLY A 252 5.18 -18.96 28.15
N LEU A 253 5.04 -19.78 27.10
CA LEU A 253 5.82 -19.69 25.85
C LEU A 253 5.10 -18.92 24.74
N THR A 254 3.95 -18.29 25.02
CA THR A 254 3.31 -17.40 24.05
C THR A 254 4.05 -16.07 23.94
N LYS A 255 4.69 -15.83 22.78
CA LYS A 255 4.95 -14.45 22.36
C LYS A 255 3.60 -13.78 22.13
N LYS A 256 3.35 -12.67 22.83
CA LYS A 256 2.17 -11.83 22.56
C LYS A 256 2.22 -11.39 21.10
N ASP A 257 1.08 -11.44 20.43
CA ASP A 257 0.97 -10.96 19.05
C ASP A 257 1.32 -9.46 19.00
N ASP A 258 2.46 -9.15 18.39
CA ASP A 258 2.94 -7.79 18.24
C ASP A 258 2.43 -7.21 16.92
N THR A 259 1.27 -6.55 17.00
CA THR A 259 0.70 -5.81 15.86
C THR A 259 1.52 -4.57 15.48
N SER A 260 2.55 -4.20 16.27
CA SER A 260 3.44 -3.08 16.02
C SER A 260 4.77 -3.48 15.35
N HIS A 261 4.94 -4.74 14.94
CA HIS A 261 6.16 -5.22 14.29
C HIS A 261 6.58 -4.33 13.09
N SER A 262 5.64 -3.89 12.26
CA SER A 262 5.93 -2.98 11.12
C SER A 262 6.36 -1.58 11.55
N LEU A 263 6.05 -1.17 12.78
CA LEU A 263 6.39 0.14 13.36
C LEU A 263 7.72 0.10 14.14
N GLN A 264 8.42 -1.04 14.15
CA GLN A 264 9.73 -1.14 14.78
C GLN A 264 10.74 -0.23 14.07
N LYS A 265 11.58 0.46 14.86
CA LYS A 265 12.60 1.40 14.36
C LYS A 265 13.52 0.79 13.29
N SER A 266 13.87 -0.49 13.44
CA SER A 266 14.69 -1.25 12.48
C SER A 266 14.01 -1.36 11.10
N ASN A 267 12.71 -1.65 11.07
CA ASN A 267 11.93 -1.75 9.85
C ASN A 267 11.77 -0.39 9.18
N ILE A 268 11.47 0.67 9.97
CA ILE A 268 11.40 2.04 9.46
C ILE A 268 12.74 2.47 8.84
N LYS A 269 13.86 2.19 9.50
CA LYS A 269 15.20 2.50 8.97
C LYS A 269 15.50 1.75 7.66
N LYS A 270 15.12 0.47 7.58
CA LYS A 270 15.27 -0.35 6.37
C LYS A 270 14.42 0.19 5.21
N ASP A 271 13.18 0.56 5.49
CA ASP A 271 12.24 1.07 4.49
C ASP A 271 12.65 2.45 4.01
N LYS A 272 13.13 3.32 4.91
CA LYS A 272 13.73 4.60 4.53
C LYS A 272 14.94 4.41 3.61
N LYS A 273 15.88 3.52 3.96
CA LYS A 273 17.01 3.22 3.07
C LYS A 273 16.55 2.74 1.70
N SER A 274 15.57 1.84 1.67
CA SER A 274 15.01 1.34 0.41
C SER A 274 14.34 2.45 -0.41
N LEU A 275 13.61 3.37 0.25
CA LEU A 275 12.99 4.53 -0.40
C LEU A 275 14.05 5.44 -1.02
N ASP A 276 15.07 5.80 -0.25
CA ASP A 276 16.15 6.68 -0.69
C ASP A 276 16.87 6.07 -1.91
N ASN A 277 17.17 4.77 -1.89
CA ASN A 277 17.75 4.04 -3.04
C ASN A 277 16.83 4.05 -4.27
N ILE A 278 15.51 3.88 -4.11
CA ILE A 278 14.55 3.90 -5.23
C ILE A 278 14.52 5.29 -5.87
N ILE A 279 14.48 6.34 -5.04
CA ILE A 279 14.52 7.73 -5.51
C ILE A 279 15.78 7.99 -6.32
N GLU A 280 16.95 7.57 -5.80
CA GLU A 280 18.23 7.72 -6.49
C GLU A 280 18.26 6.99 -7.83
N ALA A 281 17.81 5.72 -7.85
CA ALA A 281 17.73 4.92 -9.08
C ALA A 281 16.84 5.59 -10.14
N MET A 282 15.67 6.12 -9.75
CA MET A 282 14.77 6.83 -10.66
C MET A 282 15.39 8.13 -11.21
N LYS A 283 16.06 8.92 -10.37
CA LYS A 283 16.71 10.18 -10.82
C LYS A 283 17.74 9.94 -11.92
N ASN A 284 18.42 8.79 -11.87
CA ASN A 284 19.45 8.44 -12.84
C ASN A 284 18.89 8.01 -14.21
N THR A 285 17.59 7.75 -14.33
CA THR A 285 17.02 7.11 -15.52
C THR A 285 15.84 7.86 -16.16
N MET A 286 15.33 8.92 -15.53
CA MET A 286 14.22 9.70 -16.10
C MET A 286 14.65 10.51 -17.34
N THR A 287 14.00 10.24 -18.47
CA THR A 287 14.18 10.95 -19.75
C THR A 287 13.04 11.97 -19.95
N ILE A 288 13.31 13.08 -20.64
CA ILE A 288 12.52 14.34 -20.51
C ILE A 288 11.56 14.58 -21.69
N ASP A 289 11.59 13.82 -22.78
CA ASP A 289 10.70 14.13 -23.92
C ASP A 289 9.22 13.92 -23.56
N GLU A 290 8.47 15.02 -23.56
CA GLU A 290 7.08 15.08 -23.13
C GLU A 290 6.14 14.30 -24.08
N ASN A 291 6.55 14.11 -25.35
CA ASN A 291 5.71 13.54 -26.40
C ASN A 291 5.68 12.00 -26.38
N PHE A 292 6.66 11.37 -25.73
CA PHE A 292 6.81 9.92 -25.71
C PHE A 292 6.64 9.35 -24.30
N LEU A 293 6.13 8.12 -24.27
CA LEU A 293 6.10 7.31 -23.06
C LEU A 293 7.39 6.51 -22.99
N PHE A 294 8.16 6.66 -21.92
CA PHE A 294 9.45 5.97 -21.75
C PHE A 294 9.37 4.83 -20.74
N ASN A 295 10.06 3.75 -21.07
CA ASN A 295 10.46 2.76 -20.08
C ASN A 295 11.57 3.36 -19.20
N ILE A 296 11.29 3.52 -17.91
CA ILE A 296 12.19 4.26 -16.99
C ILE A 296 13.45 3.49 -16.61
N SER A 297 13.62 2.24 -17.04
CA SER A 297 14.86 1.51 -16.79
C SER A 297 15.82 1.54 -17.99
N THR A 298 15.27 1.60 -19.21
CA THR A 298 16.04 1.50 -20.45
C THR A 298 16.13 2.82 -21.21
N GLY A 299 15.30 3.82 -20.88
CA GLY A 299 15.20 5.07 -21.62
C GLY A 299 14.62 4.91 -23.04
N LYS A 300 14.07 3.74 -23.36
CA LYS A 300 13.44 3.49 -24.67
C LYS A 300 12.01 4.03 -24.67
N ALA A 301 11.69 4.79 -25.70
CA ALA A 301 10.31 5.20 -25.97
C ALA A 301 9.48 3.96 -26.34
N ALA A 302 8.22 3.93 -25.90
CA ALA A 302 7.23 3.00 -26.40
C ALA A 302 7.10 3.22 -27.91
N SER A 303 7.24 2.14 -28.68
CA SER A 303 6.92 2.16 -30.11
C SER A 303 5.47 2.58 -30.28
N GLY A 304 5.21 3.57 -31.13
CA GLY A 304 3.86 3.78 -31.62
C GLY A 304 3.46 2.55 -32.42
N ASP A 305 2.33 1.94 -32.08
CA ASP A 305 1.66 1.07 -33.04
C ASP A 305 1.06 2.00 -34.11
N ASP A 306 1.59 1.93 -35.33
CA ASP A 306 0.90 2.35 -36.55
C ASP A 306 -0.20 1.32 -36.90
#